data_AF-A0A645GAJ5-F1
#
_entry.id   AF-A0A645GAJ5-F1
#
_cell.length_a   1.000
_cell.length_b   1.000
_cell.length_c   1.000
_cell.angle_alpha   90.00
_cell.angle_beta   90.00
_cell.angle_gamma   90.00
#
_symmetry.space_group_name_H-M   'P 1'
#
loop_
_entity.id
_entity.type
_entity.pdbx_description
1 polymer ?
#
loop_
_entity_poly.entity_id
_entity_poly.type
_entity_poly.pdbx_seq_one_letter_code
_entity_poly.pdbx_strand_id
1 'polypeptide(L)'
;MAQGGEIFILDMGKPVKILDLARDLIRLSGFEPDVDIKIKFTGMRPGEKLYEELLTAEEGTSATKHKRIFVAKPSPVETEKLEEIIHIIRERGSYLSKDEVVELLQTVIPTFRKQNAKTVANQ
;
A
#
# COMPACT_ATOMS: atom_id res chain seq x y z
N MET A 1 -8.12 26.12 -4.29
CA MET A 1 -7.43 26.29 -2.99
C MET A 1 -8.00 25.23 -2.10
N ALA A 2 -7.15 24.44 -1.43
CA ALA A 2 -7.58 23.42 -0.48
C ALA A 2 -8.22 24.11 0.74
N GLN A 3 -9.25 23.50 1.31
CA GLN A 3 -9.98 24.01 2.49
C GLN A 3 -9.52 23.35 3.79
N GLY A 4 -8.68 22.33 3.71
CA GLY A 4 -8.18 21.55 4.86
C GLY A 4 -9.00 20.29 5.05
N GLY A 5 -8.31 19.16 5.28
CA GLY A 5 -8.94 17.84 5.47
C GLY A 5 -9.12 17.02 4.18
N GLU A 6 -8.72 17.53 3.02
CA GLU A 6 -8.73 16.76 1.77
C GLU A 6 -7.53 15.81 1.67
N ILE A 7 -7.78 14.57 1.21
CA ILE A 7 -6.73 13.63 0.84
C ILE A 7 -6.54 13.72 -0.68
N PHE A 8 -5.35 14.10 -1.12
CA PHE A 8 -5.02 14.20 -2.54
C PHE A 8 -4.42 12.91 -3.08
N ILE A 9 -4.95 12.43 -4.19
CA ILE A 9 -4.50 11.21 -4.88
C ILE A 9 -4.01 11.59 -6.27
N LEU A 10 -2.85 11.05 -6.64
CA LEU A 10 -2.24 11.31 -7.94
C LEU A 10 -2.58 10.19 -8.93
N ASP A 11 -2.87 10.60 -10.17
CA ASP A 11 -2.90 9.68 -11.30
C ASP A 11 -1.49 9.23 -11.65
N MET A 12 -1.15 8.00 -11.27
CA MET A 12 0.14 7.37 -11.57
C MET A 12 0.20 6.79 -13.00
N GLY A 13 -0.88 6.86 -13.76
CA GLY A 13 -0.96 6.33 -15.11
C GLY A 13 -1.02 4.80 -15.13
N LYS A 14 -0.36 4.20 -16.12
CA LYS A 14 -0.40 2.75 -16.32
C LYS A 14 0.50 2.03 -15.32
N PRO A 15 0.06 0.91 -14.71
CA PRO A 15 0.92 0.11 -13.85
C PRO A 15 2.11 -0.45 -14.64
N VAL A 16 3.26 -0.55 -13.97
CA VAL A 16 4.50 -1.07 -14.55
C VAL A 16 4.86 -2.38 -13.86
N LYS A 17 5.18 -3.42 -14.65
CA LYS A 17 5.64 -4.71 -14.10
C LYS A 17 7.09 -4.59 -13.65
N ILE A 18 7.37 -5.00 -12.42
CA ILE A 18 8.73 -4.97 -11.83
C ILE A 18 9.72 -5.84 -12.64
N LEU A 19 9.25 -6.94 -13.23
CA LEU A 19 10.08 -7.79 -14.10
C LEU A 19 10.56 -7.04 -15.35
N ASP A 20 9.66 -6.29 -15.99
CA ASP A 20 9.99 -5.53 -17.20
C ASP A 20 10.96 -4.40 -16.86
N LEU A 21 10.71 -3.69 -15.75
CA LEU A 21 11.61 -2.67 -15.24
C LEU A 21 13.03 -3.22 -14.97
N ALA A 22 13.13 -4.39 -14.33
CA ALA A 22 14.43 -5.01 -14.05
C ALA A 22 15.18 -5.36 -15.34
N ARG A 23 14.49 -5.91 -16.35
CA ARG A 23 15.07 -6.21 -17.67
C ARG A 23 15.52 -4.94 -18.39
N ASP A 24 14.72 -3.88 -18.33
CA ASP A 24 15.06 -2.62 -18.96
C ASP A 24 16.29 -1.98 -18.31
N LEU A 25 16.42 -2.03 -16.98
CA LEU A 25 17.61 -1.58 -16.27
C LEU A 25 18.88 -2.34 -16.67
N ILE A 26 18.79 -3.67 -16.85
CA ILE A 26 19.91 -4.49 -17.33
C ILE A 26 20.33 -4.06 -18.74
N ARG A 27 19.37 -3.90 -19.66
CA ARG A 27 19.64 -3.44 -21.04
C ARG A 27 20.24 -2.05 -21.08
N LEU A 28 19.69 -1.11 -20.30
CA LEU A 28 20.21 0.26 -20.19
C LEU A 28 21.63 0.31 -19.63
N SER A 29 22.04 -0.72 -18.89
CA SER A 29 23.41 -0.87 -18.39
C SER A 29 24.36 -1.52 -19.39
N GLY A 30 23.90 -1.84 -20.61
CA GLY A 30 24.71 -2.44 -21.68
C GLY A 30 24.82 -3.97 -21.63
N PHE A 31 23.99 -4.64 -20.84
CA PHE A 31 24.01 -6.09 -20.64
C PHE A 31 22.76 -6.76 -21.22
N GLU A 32 22.88 -8.04 -21.58
CA GLU A 32 21.76 -8.87 -22.02
C GLU A 32 21.10 -9.58 -20.82
N PRO A 33 19.81 -9.31 -20.54
CA PRO A 33 19.07 -10.00 -19.48
C PRO A 33 19.06 -11.52 -19.69
N ASP A 34 19.17 -12.26 -18.59
CA ASP A 34 19.18 -13.73 -18.58
C ASP A 34 20.43 -14.39 -19.22
N VAL A 35 21.34 -13.60 -19.81
CA VAL A 35 22.65 -14.02 -20.34
C VAL A 35 23.79 -13.48 -19.46
N ASP A 36 23.99 -12.17 -19.45
CA ASP A 36 25.03 -11.51 -18.64
C ASP A 36 24.59 -11.38 -17.18
N ILE A 37 23.32 -11.06 -16.96
CA ILE A 37 22.73 -10.87 -15.64
C ILE A 37 21.42 -11.68 -15.54
N LYS A 38 21.43 -12.73 -14.72
CA LYS A 38 20.28 -13.61 -14.52
C LYS A 38 19.29 -13.03 -13.51
N ILE A 39 18.00 -13.05 -13.87
CA ILE A 39 16.93 -12.70 -12.94
C ILE A 39 16.53 -13.93 -12.13
N LYS A 40 16.56 -13.83 -10.80
CA LYS A 40 16.12 -14.89 -9.88
C LYS A 40 14.87 -14.45 -9.14
N PHE A 41 13.85 -15.30 -9.16
CA PHE A 41 12.61 -15.08 -8.40
C PHE A 41 12.78 -15.60 -6.96
N THR A 42 12.65 -14.72 -5.99
CA THR A 42 12.77 -15.04 -4.55
C THR A 42 11.43 -15.26 -3.86
N GLY A 43 10.32 -15.11 -4.61
CA GLY A 43 8.98 -15.10 -4.04
C GLY A 43 8.63 -13.79 -3.34
N MET A 44 7.39 -13.72 -2.88
CA MET A 44 6.81 -12.56 -2.21
C MET A 44 7.14 -12.58 -0.71
N ARG A 45 7.48 -11.43 -0.14
CA ARG A 45 7.72 -11.28 1.31
C ARG A 45 6.38 -11.16 2.06
N PRO A 46 6.30 -11.58 3.34
CA PRO A 46 5.08 -11.46 4.11
C PRO A 46 4.56 -10.01 4.17
N GLY A 47 3.33 -9.79 3.71
CA GLY A 47 2.68 -8.48 3.68
C GLY A 47 2.83 -7.70 2.37
N GLU A 48 3.56 -8.21 1.38
CA GLU A 48 3.62 -7.59 0.05
C GLU A 48 2.37 -7.87 -0.77
N LYS A 49 1.99 -6.92 -1.62
CA LYS A 49 0.92 -7.10 -2.62
C LYS A 49 1.51 -7.33 -4.00
N LEU A 50 0.91 -8.23 -4.79
CA LEU A 50 1.29 -8.41 -6.20
C LEU A 50 0.81 -7.23 -7.07
N TYR A 51 -0.32 -6.64 -6.69
CA TYR A 51 -0.92 -5.48 -7.32
C TYR A 51 -1.37 -4.51 -6.22
N GLU A 52 -1.04 -3.23 -6.37
CA GLU A 52 -1.61 -2.18 -5.54
C GLU A 52 -3.04 -1.84 -5.99
N GLU A 53 -3.87 -1.42 -5.06
CA GLU A 53 -5.25 -0.99 -5.34
C GLU A 53 -5.25 0.37 -6.05
N LEU A 54 -6.00 0.48 -7.15
CA LEU A 54 -6.21 1.75 -7.83
C LEU A 54 -7.30 2.53 -7.08
N LEU A 55 -6.88 3.52 -6.29
CA LEU A 55 -7.77 4.33 -5.44
C LEU A 55 -8.81 5.18 -6.21
N THR A 56 -8.79 5.19 -7.55
CA THR A 56 -9.55 6.11 -8.39
C THR A 56 -11.02 5.76 -8.60
N ALA A 57 -11.47 4.54 -8.26
CA ALA A 57 -12.83 4.08 -8.61
C ALA A 57 -13.76 3.89 -7.40
N GLU A 58 -13.25 3.48 -6.24
CA GLU A 58 -14.10 3.01 -5.14
C GLU A 58 -14.34 4.06 -4.05
N GLU A 59 -13.46 5.05 -3.89
CA GLU A 59 -13.52 6.06 -2.83
C GLU A 59 -13.97 7.44 -3.34
N GLY A 60 -15.10 7.51 -4.05
CA GLY A 60 -15.83 8.77 -4.28
C GLY A 60 -14.95 9.97 -4.67
N THR A 61 -13.98 9.76 -5.57
CA THR A 61 -12.96 10.77 -5.85
C THR A 61 -13.52 11.88 -6.72
N SER A 62 -13.37 13.14 -6.28
CA SER A 62 -13.70 14.31 -7.09
C SER A 62 -12.47 14.78 -7.87
N ALA A 63 -12.61 15.02 -9.17
CA ALA A 63 -11.54 15.61 -9.96
C ALA A 63 -11.25 17.05 -9.50
N THR A 64 -9.98 17.40 -9.35
CA THR A 64 -9.59 18.81 -9.14
C THR A 64 -9.52 19.57 -10.46
N LYS A 65 -9.12 20.85 -10.42
CA LYS A 65 -8.79 21.63 -11.62
C LYS A 65 -7.64 20.99 -12.45
N HIS A 66 -6.83 20.12 -11.85
CA HIS A 66 -5.76 19.40 -12.53
C HIS A 66 -6.18 17.96 -12.83
N LYS A 67 -6.10 17.57 -14.10
CA LYS A 67 -6.57 16.26 -14.60
C LYS A 67 -5.87 15.03 -14.00
N ARG A 68 -4.74 15.21 -13.31
CA ARG A 68 -3.96 14.14 -12.66
C ARG A 68 -4.01 14.18 -11.14
N ILE A 69 -4.86 15.03 -10.57
CA ILE A 69 -5.00 15.19 -9.12
C ILE A 69 -6.48 15.02 -8.76
N PHE A 70 -6.74 14.05 -7.90
CA PHE A 70 -8.04 13.72 -7.36
C PHE A 70 -8.10 14.04 -5.88
N VAL A 71 -9.30 14.28 -5.37
CA VAL A 71 -9.58 14.43 -3.93
C VAL A 71 -10.44 13.25 -3.49
N ALA A 72 -9.90 12.44 -2.59
CA ALA A 72 -10.65 11.44 -1.85
C ALA A 72 -11.29 12.07 -0.61
N LYS A 73 -12.49 11.60 -0.28
CA LYS A 73 -13.15 11.98 0.97
C LYS A 73 -12.65 11.04 2.06
N PRO A 74 -11.97 11.55 3.11
CA PRO A 74 -11.59 10.70 4.23
C PRO A 74 -12.85 10.10 4.87
N SER A 75 -12.76 8.82 5.24
CA SER A 75 -13.76 8.23 6.13
C SER A 75 -13.63 8.86 7.51
N PRO A 76 -14.75 9.11 8.21
CA PRO A 76 -14.68 9.56 9.59
C PRO A 76 -13.97 8.51 10.45
N VAL A 77 -13.01 8.94 11.26
CA VAL A 77 -12.29 8.10 12.22
C VAL A 77 -12.82 8.41 13.61
N GLU A 78 -13.14 7.37 14.38
CA GLU A 78 -13.49 7.49 15.80
C GLU A 78 -12.24 7.92 16.58
N THR A 79 -12.19 9.20 16.96
CA THR A 79 -10.98 9.82 17.52
C THR A 79 -10.66 9.25 18.90
N GLU A 80 -11.68 8.92 19.69
CA GLU A 80 -11.52 8.31 21.00
C GLU A 80 -10.82 6.94 20.92
N LYS A 81 -11.20 6.10 19.94
CA LYS A 81 -10.56 4.79 19.70
C LYS A 81 -9.11 4.96 19.25
N LEU A 82 -8.83 5.96 18.41
CA LEU A 82 -7.47 6.24 17.95
C LEU A 82 -6.57 6.67 19.12
N GLU A 83 -7.06 7.55 19.99
CA GLU A 83 -6.33 7.99 21.19
C GLU A 83 -6.05 6.84 22.16
N GLU A 84 -7.03 5.94 22.35
CA GLU A 84 -6.87 4.74 23.18
C GLU A 84 -5.74 3.84 22.67
N ILE A 85 -5.71 3.55 21.36
CA ILE A 85 -4.63 2.74 20.77
C ILE A 85 -3.28 3.42 20.92
N ILE A 86 -3.20 4.73 20.65
CA ILE A 86 -1.95 5.49 20.80
C ILE A 86 -1.44 5.39 22.24
N HIS A 87 -2.33 5.48 23.22
CA HIS A 87 -1.98 5.31 24.63
C HIS A 87 -1.45 3.90 24.91
N ILE A 88 -2.15 2.85 24.45
CA ILE A 88 -1.72 1.45 24.63
C ILE A 88 -0.34 1.20 24.02
N ILE A 89 -0.10 1.68 22.79
CA ILE A 89 1.20 1.52 22.11
C ILE A 89 2.30 2.28 22.86
N ARG A 90 2.02 3.47 23.40
CA ARG A 90 3.00 4.25 24.15
C ARG A 90 3.42 3.58 25.45
N GLU A 91 2.47 3.02 26.20
CA GLU A 91 2.76 2.41 27.51
C GLU A 91 3.30 0.97 27.38
N ARG A 92 2.83 0.22 26.38
CA ARG A 92 3.10 -1.23 26.27
C ARG A 92 3.84 -1.64 25.01
N GLY A 93 4.19 -0.73 24.10
CA GLY A 93 4.65 -1.04 22.74
C GLY A 93 5.78 -2.07 22.65
N SER A 94 6.78 -1.99 23.53
CA SER A 94 7.90 -2.94 23.59
C SER A 94 7.52 -4.34 24.08
N TYR A 95 6.37 -4.48 24.73
CA TYR A 95 5.84 -5.71 25.32
C TYR A 95 4.70 -6.32 24.50
N LEU A 96 4.23 -5.63 23.45
CA LEU A 96 3.19 -6.15 22.57
C LEU A 96 3.81 -7.17 21.60
N SER A 97 3.17 -8.32 21.50
CA SER A 97 3.45 -9.29 20.45
C SER A 97 2.95 -8.79 19.09
N LYS A 98 3.45 -9.39 18.01
CA LYS A 98 3.01 -9.07 16.65
C LYS A 98 1.50 -9.24 16.47
N ASP A 99 0.91 -10.25 17.10
CA ASP A 99 -0.51 -10.55 16.96
C ASP A 99 -1.36 -9.53 17.72
N GLU A 100 -0.96 -9.12 18.92
CA GLU A 100 -1.61 -8.04 19.68
C GLU A 100 -1.57 -6.70 18.92
N VAL A 101 -0.46 -6.38 18.26
CA VAL A 101 -0.37 -5.18 17.43
C VAL A 101 -1.34 -5.25 16.24
N VAL A 102 -1.44 -6.40 15.59
CA VAL A 102 -2.38 -6.58 14.47
C VAL A 102 -3.83 -6.46 14.95
N GLU A 103 -4.18 -7.05 16.09
CA GLU A 103 -5.51 -6.94 16.69
C GLU A 103 -5.87 -5.48 17.02
N LEU A 104 -4.94 -4.74 17.64
CA LEU A 104 -5.11 -3.30 17.90
C LEU A 104 -5.37 -2.54 16.59
N LEU A 105 -4.55 -2.74 15.55
CA LEU A 105 -4.73 -2.07 14.26
C LEU A 105 -6.10 -2.37 13.63
N GLN A 106 -6.63 -3.59 13.78
CA GLN A 106 -7.93 -3.97 13.23
C GLN A 106 -9.11 -3.27 13.91
N THR A 107 -8.94 -2.78 15.15
CA THR A 107 -10.00 -2.03 15.84
C THR A 107 -10.25 -0.64 15.25
N VAL A 108 -9.21 0.01 14.69
CA VAL A 108 -9.30 1.33 14.05
C VAL A 108 -9.29 1.27 12.53
N ILE A 109 -8.70 0.22 11.95
CA ILE A 109 -8.67 -0.01 10.50
C ILE A 109 -9.36 -1.37 10.23
N PRO A 110 -10.70 -1.43 10.16
CA PRO A 110 -11.44 -2.68 9.96
C PRO A 110 -11.08 -3.40 8.65
N THR A 111 -10.59 -2.66 7.66
CA THR A 111 -10.15 -3.18 6.36
C THR A 111 -8.76 -3.79 6.39
N PHE A 112 -8.01 -3.68 7.51
CA PHE A 112 -6.69 -4.27 7.65
C PHE A 112 -6.76 -5.80 7.67
N ARG A 113 -6.29 -6.41 6.58
CA ARG A 113 -6.21 -7.87 6.46
C ARG A 113 -4.78 -8.32 6.72
N LYS A 114 -4.60 -9.16 7.74
CA LYS A 114 -3.37 -9.93 7.93
C LYS A 114 -3.23 -10.87 6.72
N GLN A 115 -2.29 -10.57 5.83
CA GLN A 115 -2.01 -11.45 4.71
C GLN A 115 -1.35 -12.73 5.22
N ASN A 116 -2.09 -13.83 5.13
CA ASN A 116 -1.53 -15.16 5.25
C ASN A 116 -0.81 -15.48 3.93
N ALA A 117 0.39 -16.06 4.01
CA ALA A 117 1.29 -16.33 2.88
C ALA A 117 0.76 -17.31 1.80
N LYS A 118 -0.55 -17.50 1.67
CA LYS A 118 -1.18 -18.51 0.79
C LYS A 118 -2.32 -17.99 -0.10
N THR A 119 -2.51 -16.67 -0.24
CA THR A 119 -3.55 -16.16 -1.14
C THR A 119 -2.92 -15.39 -2.29
N VAL A 120 -2.36 -16.08 -3.29
CA VAL A 120 -2.58 -15.80 -4.74
C VAL A 120 -2.13 -17.05 -5.54
N ALA A 121 -2.92 -18.11 -5.50
CA ALA A 121 -3.04 -19.03 -6.63
C ALA A 121 -4.50 -18.93 -7.07
N ASN A 122 -4.72 -18.64 -8.35
CA ASN A 122 -6.00 -18.39 -9.04
C ASN A 122 -6.54 -16.96 -8.92
N GLN A 123 -6.19 -16.14 -9.91
CA GLN A 123 -7.10 -15.69 -10.97
C GLN A 123 -6.28 -15.19 -12.17
#